data_AF-A0A1Q7LRH1-F1
#
_entry.id   AF-A0A1Q7LRH1-F1
#
_cell.length_a   1.000
_cell.length_b   1.000
_cell.length_c   1.000
_cell.angle_alpha   90.00
_cell.angle_beta   90.00
_cell.angle_gamma   90.00
#
_symmetry.space_group_name_H-M   'P 1'
#
loop_
_entity.id
_entity.type
_entity.pdbx_description
1 polymer ?
#
loop_
_entity_poly.entity_id
_entity_poly.type
_entity_poly.pdbx_seq_one_letter_code
_entity_poly.pdbx_strand_id
1 'polypeptide(L)'
;MLEIYTAPNVARAVLTTQFVRDELLRCFESANREFMRLLGQPVTDEALKQQVRQFVQGVFSQCGVSYTDPTKEGILAAIAECRGNAEKMMGPDGTGIIQHHYDEMMKLVRQL
;
A
#
# COMPACT_ATOMS: atom_id res chain seq x y z
N MET A 1 7.92 -15.20 -11.25
CA MET A 1 7.95 -13.78 -11.66
C MET A 1 7.50 -12.96 -10.47
N LEU A 2 8.13 -11.81 -10.22
CA LEU A 2 7.62 -10.87 -9.22
C LEU A 2 6.46 -10.12 -9.88
N GLU A 3 5.25 -10.33 -9.38
CA GLU A 3 4.07 -9.62 -9.87
C GLU A 3 4.06 -8.22 -9.24
N ILE A 4 4.37 -7.21 -10.05
CA ILE A 4 4.34 -5.81 -9.64
C ILE A 4 2.87 -5.38 -9.63
N TYR A 5 2.41 -4.86 -8.50
CA TYR A 5 1.04 -4.45 -8.33
C TYR A 5 0.63 -3.42 -9.39
N THR A 6 -0.56 -3.64 -9.94
CA THR A 6 -1.27 -2.72 -10.82
C THR A 6 -2.69 -2.64 -10.31
N ALA A 7 -3.26 -1.43 -10.25
CA ALA A 7 -4.63 -1.25 -9.80
C ALA A 7 -5.60 -2.05 -10.69
N PRO A 8 -6.48 -2.87 -10.11
CA PRO A 8 -7.39 -3.69 -10.89
C PRO A 8 -8.44 -2.81 -11.60
N ASN A 9 -8.76 -3.18 -12.84
CA ASN A 9 -9.86 -2.58 -13.58
C ASN A 9 -11.18 -3.23 -13.15
N VAL A 10 -11.87 -2.62 -12.20
CA VAL A 10 -13.12 -3.14 -11.62
C VAL A 10 -14.32 -2.23 -11.91
N ALA A 11 -15.52 -2.81 -11.94
CA ALA A 11 -16.75 -2.04 -12.08
C ALA A 11 -16.98 -1.13 -10.86
N ARG A 12 -17.59 0.04 -11.07
CA ARG A 12 -17.87 1.02 -10.01
C ARG A 12 -18.66 0.45 -8.82
N ALA A 13 -19.55 -0.50 -9.07
CA ALA A 13 -20.34 -1.16 -8.01
C ALA A 13 -19.50 -1.99 -7.02
N VAL A 14 -18.28 -2.40 -7.41
CA VAL A 14 -17.36 -3.17 -6.56
C VAL A 14 -16.40 -2.25 -5.79
N LEU A 15 -16.24 -1.01 -6.25
CA LEU A 15 -15.27 -0.06 -5.71
C LEU A 15 -15.80 0.60 -4.42
N THR A 16 -15.63 -0.10 -3.29
CA THR A 16 -15.93 0.40 -1.94
C THR A 16 -14.65 0.84 -1.23
N THR A 17 -14.78 1.57 -0.13
CA THR A 17 -13.62 1.95 0.69
C THR A 17 -12.92 0.72 1.29
N GLN A 18 -13.66 -0.33 1.66
CA GLN A 18 -13.09 -1.60 2.13
C GLN A 18 -12.30 -2.29 1.02
N PHE A 19 -12.82 -2.29 -0.22
CA PHE A 19 -12.11 -2.81 -1.38
C PHE A 19 -10.78 -2.07 -1.58
N VAL A 20 -10.80 -0.73 -1.57
CA VAL A 20 -9.57 0.06 -1.75
C VAL A 20 -8.58 -0.13 -0.59
N ARG A 21 -9.06 -0.35 0.65
CA ARG A 21 -8.22 -0.72 1.80
C ARG A 21 -7.56 -2.09 1.61
N ASP A 22 -8.27 -3.06 1.05
CA ASP A 22 -7.71 -4.38 0.75
C ASP A 22 -6.67 -4.30 -0.37
N GLU A 23 -6.94 -3.52 -1.41
CA GLU A 23 -5.98 -3.27 -2.49
C GLU A 23 -4.76 -2.48 -2.02
N LEU A 24 -4.92 -1.55 -1.07
CA LEU A 24 -3.80 -0.86 -0.42
C LEU A 24 -2.85 -1.87 0.26
N LEU A 25 -3.39 -2.88 0.94
CA LEU A 25 -2.57 -3.92 1.55
C LEU A 25 -1.76 -4.69 0.51
N ARG A 26 -2.40 -5.13 -0.59
CA ARG A 26 -1.73 -5.85 -1.69
C ARG A 26 -0.67 -5.01 -2.40
N CYS A 27 -0.98 -3.74 -2.63
CA CYS A 27 -0.03 -2.77 -3.18
C CYS A 27 1.21 -2.68 -2.29
N PHE A 28 1.03 -2.56 -0.98
CA PHE A 28 2.13 -2.47 -0.03
C PHE A 28 2.93 -3.77 0.09
N GLU A 29 2.28 -4.93 -0.02
CA GLU A 29 2.94 -6.23 -0.10
C GLU A 29 3.85 -6.30 -1.34
N SER A 30 3.36 -5.85 -2.49
CA SER A 30 4.15 -5.81 -3.72
C SER A 30 5.34 -4.85 -3.61
N ALA A 31 5.13 -3.62 -3.12
CA ALA A 31 6.18 -2.64 -2.90
C ALA A 31 7.28 -3.14 -1.96
N ASN A 32 6.90 -3.78 -0.84
CA ASN A 32 7.88 -4.31 0.11
C ASN A 32 8.68 -5.48 -0.47
N ARG A 33 8.10 -6.30 -1.35
CA ARG A 33 8.89 -7.34 -2.04
C ARG A 33 9.95 -6.72 -2.93
N GLU A 34 9.61 -5.64 -3.62
CA GLU A 34 10.55 -4.89 -4.45
C GLU A 34 11.66 -4.25 -3.59
N PHE A 35 11.32 -3.66 -2.45
CA PHE A 35 12.31 -3.12 -1.50
C PHE A 35 13.24 -4.20 -0.97
N MET A 36 12.71 -5.33 -0.50
CA MET A 36 13.51 -6.44 0.04
C MET A 36 14.47 -6.99 -1.02
N ARG A 37 14.00 -7.09 -2.28
CA ARG A 37 14.87 -7.46 -3.40
C ARG A 37 15.96 -6.42 -3.66
N LEU A 38 15.60 -5.14 -3.68
CA LEU A 38 16.54 -4.04 -3.90
C LEU A 38 17.63 -4.01 -2.82
N LEU A 39 17.26 -4.27 -1.56
CA LEU A 39 18.16 -4.29 -0.41
C LEU A 39 18.94 -5.62 -0.27
N GLY A 40 18.68 -6.61 -1.13
CA GLY A 40 19.30 -7.94 -1.02
C GLY A 40 18.91 -8.70 0.24
N GLN A 41 17.75 -8.39 0.83
CA GLN A 41 17.25 -8.99 2.07
C GLN A 41 16.20 -10.07 1.75
N PRO A 42 16.53 -11.36 1.86
CA PRO A 42 15.55 -12.40 1.63
C PRO A 42 14.50 -12.44 2.75
N VAL A 43 13.23 -12.50 2.38
CA VAL A 43 12.11 -12.66 3.30
C VAL A 43 11.11 -13.66 2.72
N THR A 44 10.47 -14.46 3.57
CA THR A 44 9.41 -15.35 3.13
C THR A 44 8.14 -14.57 2.81
N ASP A 45 7.29 -15.16 1.97
CA ASP A 45 6.01 -14.57 1.57
C ASP A 45 5.13 -14.27 2.80
N GLU A 46 5.05 -15.23 3.70
CA GLU A 46 4.22 -15.16 4.91
C GLU A 46 4.74 -14.08 5.88
N ALA A 47 6.05 -14.02 6.10
CA ALA A 47 6.64 -13.03 7.00
C ALA A 47 6.43 -11.60 6.46
N LEU A 48 6.62 -11.41 5.15
CA LEU A 48 6.40 -10.12 4.51
C LEU A 48 4.93 -9.68 4.62
N LYS A 49 3.98 -10.58 4.34
CA LYS A 49 2.54 -10.28 4.47
C LYS A 49 2.15 -9.91 5.89
N GLN A 50 2.68 -10.61 6.89
CA GLN A 50 2.42 -10.29 8.29
C GLN A 50 2.98 -8.93 8.68
N GLN A 51 4.23 -8.63 8.31
CA GLN A 51 4.86 -7.34 8.58
C GLN A 51 4.09 -6.19 7.93
N VAL A 52 3.74 -6.33 6.66
CA VAL A 52 2.97 -5.32 5.91
C VAL A 52 1.61 -5.10 6.53
N ARG A 53 0.89 -6.17 6.91
CA ARG A 53 -0.41 -6.05 7.57
C ARG A 53 -0.32 -5.30 8.90
N GLN A 54 0.64 -5.65 9.75
CA GLN A 54 0.85 -4.95 11.03
C GLN A 54 1.18 -3.47 10.80
N PHE A 55 2.05 -3.18 9.84
CA PHE A 55 2.40 -1.81 9.48
C PHE A 55 1.20 -1.00 9.01
N VAL A 56 0.44 -1.49 8.02
CA VAL A 56 -0.73 -0.77 7.48
C VAL A 56 -1.79 -0.58 8.55
N GLN A 57 -2.05 -1.58 9.40
CA GLN A 57 -2.97 -1.43 10.53
C GLN A 57 -2.49 -0.36 11.53
N GLY A 58 -1.19 -0.32 11.81
CA GLY A 58 -0.57 0.72 12.63
C GLY A 58 -0.75 2.12 12.05
N VAL A 59 -0.53 2.29 10.74
CA VAL A 59 -0.75 3.56 10.03
C VAL A 59 -2.20 4.03 10.13
N PHE A 60 -3.17 3.13 9.91
CA PHE A 60 -4.59 3.48 10.05
C PHE A 60 -4.90 3.96 11.48
N SER A 61 -4.39 3.26 12.49
CA SER A 61 -4.54 3.66 13.89
C SER A 61 -3.89 5.01 14.18
N GLN A 62 -2.69 5.27 13.66
CA GLN A 62 -1.96 6.53 13.83
C GLN A 62 -2.71 7.71 13.19
N CYS A 63 -3.35 7.48 12.05
CA CYS A 63 -4.17 8.47 11.37
C CYS A 63 -5.56 8.67 12.01
N GLY A 64 -5.93 7.89 13.04
CA GLY A 64 -7.26 7.92 13.63
C GLY A 64 -8.35 7.36 12.71
N VAL A 65 -7.99 6.48 11.78
CA VAL A 65 -8.86 5.92 10.74
C VAL A 65 -9.23 4.49 11.09
N SER A 66 -10.52 4.14 10.95
CA SER A 66 -10.99 2.77 11.10
C SER A 66 -10.40 1.87 10.00
N TYR A 67 -9.69 0.82 10.39
CA TYR A 67 -9.17 -0.16 9.43
C TYR A 67 -10.28 -1.02 8.80
N THR A 68 -11.36 -1.29 9.56
CA THR A 68 -12.46 -2.15 9.11
C THR A 68 -13.52 -1.41 8.33
N ASP A 69 -13.75 -0.14 8.64
CA ASP A 69 -14.74 0.72 7.99
C ASP A 69 -14.14 2.09 7.69
N PRO A 70 -13.19 2.18 6.74
CA PRO A 70 -12.50 3.42 6.44
C PRO A 70 -13.36 4.36 5.60
N THR A 71 -13.13 5.66 5.77
CA THR A 71 -13.59 6.69 4.84
C THR A 71 -12.58 6.91 3.72
N LYS A 72 -13.00 7.58 2.63
CA LYS A 72 -12.10 7.95 1.53
C LYS A 72 -10.98 8.86 2.01
N GLU A 73 -11.30 9.85 2.84
CA GLU A 73 -10.36 10.79 3.43
C GLU A 73 -9.37 10.06 4.34
N GLY A 74 -9.85 9.07 5.10
CA GLY A 74 -9.00 8.23 5.93
C GLY A 74 -8.03 7.37 5.11
N ILE A 75 -8.47 6.80 3.99
CA ILE A 75 -7.60 6.07 3.07
C ILE A 75 -6.53 6.99 2.47
N LEU A 76 -6.90 8.21 2.07
CA LEU A 76 -5.94 9.20 1.57
C LEU A 76 -4.87 9.53 2.62
N ALA A 77 -5.27 9.76 3.87
CA ALA A 77 -4.35 10.01 4.96
C ALA A 77 -3.41 8.82 5.19
N ALA A 78 -3.94 7.60 5.22
CA ALA A 78 -3.15 6.39 5.38
C ALA A 78 -2.16 6.18 4.22
N ILE A 79 -2.57 6.42 2.98
CA ILE A 79 -1.67 6.35 1.80
C ILE A 79 -0.54 7.36 1.92
N ALA A 80 -0.85 8.60 2.32
CA ALA A 80 0.16 9.64 2.48
C ALA A 80 1.19 9.29 3.57
N GLU A 81 0.72 8.78 4.72
CA GLU A 81 1.60 8.35 5.81
C GLU A 81 2.45 7.14 5.41
N CYS A 82 1.84 6.14 4.76
CA CYS A 82 2.55 4.99 4.18
C CYS A 82 3.66 5.42 3.22
N ARG A 83 3.36 6.36 2.31
CA ARG A 83 4.33 6.92 1.37
C ARG A 83 5.48 7.61 2.10
N GLY A 84 5.18 8.51 3.05
CA GLY A 84 6.21 9.22 3.80
C GLY A 84 7.13 8.29 4.60
N ASN A 85 6.58 7.20 5.15
CA ASN A 85 7.36 6.19 5.85
C ASN A 85 8.25 5.38 4.89
N ALA A 86 7.75 5.02 3.70
CA ALA A 86 8.55 4.37 2.67
C ALA A 86 9.70 5.28 2.17
N GLU A 87 9.42 6.57 1.95
CA GLU A 87 10.43 7.57 1.53
C GLU A 87 11.53 7.73 2.57
N LYS A 88 11.19 7.78 3.86
CA LYS A 88 12.17 7.83 4.96
C LYS A 88 13.02 6.55 5.04
N MET A 89 12.41 5.39 4.81
CA MET A 89 13.07 4.09 4.91
C MET A 89 14.02 3.83 3.73
N MET A 90 13.56 4.09 2.51
CA MET A 90 14.27 3.72 1.29
C MET A 90 15.15 4.83 0.74
N GLY A 91 14.89 6.09 1.13
CA GLY A 91 15.58 7.24 0.57
C GLY A 91 15.45 7.29 -0.96
N PRO A 92 16.46 7.86 -1.66
CA PRO A 92 16.43 8.01 -3.11
C PRO A 92 16.24 6.71 -3.88
N ASP A 93 16.81 5.60 -3.41
CA ASP A 93 16.80 4.30 -4.10
C ASP A 93 15.39 3.72 -4.25
N GLY A 94 14.48 4.03 -3.33
CA GLY A 94 13.09 3.59 -3.40
C GLY A 94 12.18 4.44 -4.28
N THR A 95 12.63 5.60 -4.76
CA THR A 95 11.77 6.62 -5.37
C THR A 95 10.90 6.08 -6.51
N GLY A 96 11.49 5.29 -7.41
CA GLY A 96 10.75 4.72 -8.56
C GLY A 96 9.66 3.74 -8.15
N ILE A 97 9.95 2.88 -7.17
CA ILE A 97 8.99 1.91 -6.63
C ILE A 97 7.86 2.65 -5.91
N ILE A 98 8.20 3.60 -5.03
CA ILE A 98 7.23 4.38 -4.26
C ILE A 98 6.28 5.14 -5.19
N GLN A 99 6.82 5.81 -6.22
CA GLN A 99 6.03 6.59 -7.16
C GLN A 99 5.07 5.70 -7.97
N HIS A 100 5.55 4.55 -8.47
CA HIS A 100 4.72 3.58 -9.19
C HIS A 100 3.52 3.14 -8.34
N HIS A 101 3.77 2.63 -7.13
CA HIS A 101 2.71 2.12 -6.25
C HIS A 101 1.73 3.21 -5.79
N TYR A 102 2.24 4.43 -5.54
CA TYR A 102 1.39 5.57 -5.24
C TYR A 102 0.44 5.88 -6.41
N ASP A 103 0.97 5.95 -7.63
CA ASP A 103 0.16 6.24 -8.83
C ASP A 103 -0.91 5.17 -9.08
N GLU A 104 -0.57 3.89 -8.91
CA GLU A 104 -1.55 2.80 -8.99
C GLU A 104 -2.67 2.97 -7.95
N MET A 105 -2.33 3.19 -6.68
CA MET A 105 -3.36 3.40 -5.65
C MET A 105 -4.25 4.61 -5.91
N MET A 106 -3.68 5.70 -6.42
CA MET A 106 -4.44 6.90 -6.75
C MET A 106 -5.45 6.67 -7.88
N LYS A 107 -5.26 5.68 -8.77
CA LYS A 107 -6.28 5.30 -9.77
C LYS A 107 -7.57 4.82 -9.11
N LEU A 108 -7.47 4.01 -8.04
CA LEU A 108 -8.64 3.52 -7.30
C LEU A 108 -9.27 4.63 -6.46
N VAL A 109 -8.45 5.40 -5.74
CA VAL A 109 -8.94 6.44 -4.82
C VAL A 109 -9.64 7.59 -5.55
N ARG A 110 -9.17 7.97 -6.75
CA ARG A 110 -9.85 8.98 -7.59
C ARG A 110 -11.22 8.52 -8.07
N GLN A 111 -11.39 7.21 -8.19
CA GLN A 111 -12.64 6.59 -8.57
C GLN A 111 -13.54 6.27 -7.38
N LEU A 112 -13.11 6.41 -6.12
CA LEU A 112 -14.02 6.41 -4.97
C LEU A 112 -14.87 7.68 -4.99
#